data_AF-A0A7V2VJN7-F1
#
_entry.id   AF-A0A7V2VJN7-F1
#
_cell.length_a   1.000
_cell.length_b   1.000
_cell.length_c   1.000
_cell.angle_alpha   90.00
_cell.angle_beta   90.00
_cell.angle_gamma   90.00
#
_symmetry.space_group_name_H-M   'P 1'
#
loop_
_entity.id
_entity.type
_entity.pdbx_description
1 polymer ?
#
loop_
_entity_poly.entity_id
_entity_poly.type
_entity_poly.pdbx_seq_one_letter_code
_entity_poly.pdbx_strand_id
1 'polypeptide(L)'
;MRRVLPLALAGLAVGIALGLLVGWVLWPVRYTNTAPAQLRQDYRTEYVLMVAAAYHVEGDLEAARARLALLDPEQPARPVRELAETLIAEGGRETDIRTLVHLAEAMGATTPSMLPYLGGTP
;
A
#
# COMPACT_ATOMS: atom_id res chain seq x y z
N MET A 1 -0.82 15.60 -60.01
CA MET A 1 -0.85 15.65 -58.54
C MET A 1 -0.97 14.26 -57.86
N ARG A 2 -0.61 13.13 -58.50
CA ARG A 2 -0.80 11.76 -57.94
C ARG A 2 0.47 11.09 -57.38
N ARG A 3 1.65 11.71 -57.54
CA ARG A 3 2.96 11.13 -57.14
C ARG A 3 3.54 11.66 -55.82
N VAL A 4 2.96 12.71 -55.27
CA VAL A 4 3.38 13.28 -53.97
C VAL A 4 2.72 12.61 -52.77
N LEU A 5 1.58 11.96 -52.99
CA LEU A 5 0.84 11.21 -51.98
C LEU A 5 1.66 10.05 -51.37
N PRO A 6 2.36 9.20 -52.15
CA PRO A 6 3.20 8.15 -51.56
C PRO A 6 4.39 8.72 -50.78
N LEU A 7 4.94 9.86 -51.21
CA LEU A 7 6.06 10.52 -50.53
C LEU A 7 5.63 11.12 -49.19
N ALA A 8 4.44 11.73 -49.14
CA ALA A 8 3.84 12.24 -47.91
C ALA A 8 3.51 11.09 -46.93
N LEU A 9 2.98 9.97 -47.44
CA LEU A 9 2.74 8.78 -46.61
C LEU A 9 4.04 8.18 -46.06
N ALA A 10 5.10 8.12 -46.87
CA ALA A 10 6.39 7.63 -46.43
C ALA A 10 6.99 8.52 -45.32
N GLY A 11 6.90 9.84 -45.46
CA GLY A 11 7.36 10.78 -44.44
C GLY A 11 6.57 10.63 -43.13
N LEU A 12 5.25 10.45 -43.19
CA LEU A 12 4.41 10.21 -42.02
C LEU A 12 4.77 8.89 -41.33
N ALA A 13 4.96 7.82 -42.10
CA ALA A 13 5.34 6.51 -41.57
C ALA A 13 6.69 6.57 -40.86
N VAL A 14 7.67 7.27 -41.43
CA VAL A 14 9.00 7.47 -40.82
C VAL A 14 8.91 8.32 -39.56
N GLY A 15 8.11 9.38 -39.56
CA GLY A 15 7.88 10.22 -38.38
C GLY A 15 7.23 9.46 -37.22
N ILE A 16 6.22 8.62 -37.51
CA ILE A 16 5.58 7.76 -36.52
C ILE A 16 6.57 6.72 -35.98
N ALA A 17 7.32 6.07 -36.87
CA ALA A 17 8.32 5.07 -36.48
C ALA A 17 9.39 5.67 -35.57
N LEU A 18 9.91 6.87 -35.92
CA LEU A 18 10.89 7.59 -35.09
C LEU A 18 10.28 8.06 -33.77
N GLY A 19 9.06 8.58 -33.76
CA GLY A 19 8.36 9.00 -32.54
C GLY A 19 8.12 7.84 -31.57
N LEU A 20 7.77 6.65 -32.09
CA LEU A 20 7.64 5.43 -31.31
C LEU A 20 8.98 4.95 -30.77
N LEU A 21 10.02 4.94 -31.61
CA LEU A 21 11.36 4.48 -31.21
C LEU A 21 11.94 5.40 -30.13
N VAL A 22 11.78 6.72 -30.27
CA VAL A 22 12.16 7.71 -29.27
C VAL A 22 11.33 7.56 -27.99
N GLY A 23 10.01 7.44 -28.12
CA GLY A 23 9.11 7.27 -26.98
C GLY A 23 9.38 6.00 -26.17
N TRP A 24 9.89 4.94 -26.81
CA TRP A 24 10.19 3.66 -26.17
C TRP A 24 11.62 3.58 -25.61
N VAL A 25 12.62 4.19 -26.28
CA VAL A 25 14.04 4.07 -25.91
C VAL A 25 14.50 5.18 -24.95
N LEU A 26 14.05 6.43 -25.13
CA LEU A 26 14.44 7.56 -24.26
C LEU A 26 13.57 7.67 -23.01
N TRP A 27 12.31 7.21 -23.08
CA TRP A 27 11.43 7.05 -21.93
C TRP A 27 11.16 5.56 -21.74
N PRO A 28 12.06 4.79 -21.07
CA PRO A 28 11.58 3.56 -20.47
C PRO A 28 10.45 3.98 -19.54
N VAL A 29 9.22 3.53 -19.82
CA VAL A 29 8.10 3.64 -18.89
C VAL A 29 8.50 2.81 -17.67
N ARG A 30 9.30 3.41 -16.80
CA ARG A 30 9.34 3.00 -15.41
C ARG A 30 7.96 3.36 -14.91
N TYR A 31 7.08 2.37 -14.88
CA TYR A 31 5.97 2.36 -13.94
C TYR A 31 6.59 2.54 -12.56
N THR A 32 6.81 3.79 -12.16
CA THR A 32 7.08 4.17 -10.78
C THR A 32 5.80 3.85 -10.02
N ASN A 33 5.80 2.67 -9.41
CA ASN A 33 4.82 2.17 -8.44
C ASN A 33 3.35 2.19 -8.87
N THR A 34 3.00 1.33 -9.81
CA THR A 34 1.64 0.76 -9.84
C THR A 34 1.78 -0.73 -10.10
N ALA A 35 2.28 -1.47 -9.10
CA ALA A 35 2.23 -2.92 -9.14
C ALA A 35 0.75 -3.35 -9.02
N PRO A 36 0.12 -3.89 -10.07
CA PRO A 36 -1.24 -4.44 -10.02
C PRO A 36 -1.22 -5.85 -9.39
N ALA A 37 -0.24 -6.10 -8.53
CA ALA A 37 -0.04 -7.29 -7.73
C ALA A 37 0.11 -6.95 -6.23
N GLN A 38 0.27 -5.67 -5.87
CA GLN A 38 0.16 -5.17 -4.49
C GLN A 38 -1.29 -4.90 -4.07
N LEU A 39 -2.23 -5.02 -5.03
CA LEU A 39 -3.67 -4.81 -4.89
C LEU A 39 -4.39 -5.77 -3.91
N ARG A 40 -3.68 -6.67 -3.22
CA ARG A 40 -4.24 -7.52 -2.14
C ARG A 40 -3.52 -7.36 -0.80
N GLN A 41 -2.27 -6.93 -0.79
CA GLN A 41 -1.48 -6.76 0.43
C GLN A 41 -1.58 -5.33 0.95
N ASP A 42 -1.50 -4.33 0.07
CA ASP A 42 -1.63 -2.92 0.47
C ASP A 42 -3.05 -2.61 0.98
N TYR A 43 -4.10 -3.19 0.38
CA TYR A 43 -5.47 -3.05 0.90
C TYR A 43 -5.67 -3.70 2.27
N ARG A 44 -5.00 -4.83 2.52
CA ARG A 44 -5.03 -5.48 3.84
C ARG A 44 -4.38 -4.55 4.86
N THR A 45 -3.22 -3.99 4.50
CA THR A 45 -2.50 -3.01 5.32
C THR A 45 -3.35 -1.77 5.62
N GLU A 46 -3.91 -1.14 4.59
CA GLU A 46 -4.77 0.05 4.74
C GLU A 46 -6.04 -0.27 5.54
N TYR A 47 -6.66 -1.42 5.32
CA TYR A 47 -7.84 -1.83 6.07
C TYR A 47 -7.52 -2.09 7.56
N VAL A 48 -6.41 -2.77 7.86
CA VAL A 48 -5.96 -2.98 9.26
C VAL A 48 -5.68 -1.63 9.94
N LEU A 49 -5.03 -0.70 9.24
CA LEU A 49 -4.77 0.65 9.76
C LEU A 49 -6.07 1.42 10.00
N MET A 50 -7.04 1.32 9.08
CA MET A 50 -8.36 1.94 9.23
C MET A 50 -9.14 1.37 10.40
N VAL A 51 -9.08 0.06 10.63
CA VAL A 51 -9.71 -0.57 11.80
C VAL A 51 -9.04 -0.10 13.10
N ALA A 52 -7.71 0.04 13.12
CA ALA A 52 -6.99 0.58 14.26
C ALA A 52 -7.32 2.06 14.54
N ALA A 53 -7.44 2.87 13.49
CA ALA A 53 -7.89 4.25 13.61
C ALA A 53 -9.35 4.34 14.10
N ALA A 54 -10.24 3.51 13.57
CA ALA A 54 -11.64 3.44 14.01
C ALA A 54 -11.72 3.04 15.49
N TYR A 55 -10.95 2.04 15.93
CA TYR A 55 -10.86 1.67 17.35
C TYR A 55 -10.38 2.83 18.22
N HIS A 56 -9.39 3.60 17.76
CA HIS A 56 -8.90 4.74 18.52
C HIS A 56 -9.98 5.82 18.74
N VAL A 57 -10.90 6.00 17.79
CA VAL A 57 -11.99 6.99 17.86
C VAL A 57 -13.22 6.43 18.59
N GLU A 58 -13.62 5.20 18.28
CA GLU A 58 -14.86 4.58 18.79
C GLU A 58 -14.64 3.91 20.16
N GLY A 59 -13.43 3.44 20.44
CA GLY A 59 -13.11 2.65 21.64
C GLY A 59 -13.70 1.23 21.66
N ASP A 60 -14.34 0.78 20.57
CA ASP A 60 -15.02 -0.51 20.51
C ASP A 60 -14.09 -1.62 20.02
N LEU A 61 -13.53 -2.36 20.98
CA LEU A 61 -12.61 -3.47 20.73
C LEU A 61 -13.30 -4.67 20.07
N GLU A 62 -14.57 -4.94 20.39
CA GLU A 62 -15.30 -6.07 19.81
C GLU A 62 -15.60 -5.80 18.34
N ALA A 63 -15.98 -4.57 18.02
CA ALA A 63 -16.20 -4.17 16.64
C ALA A 63 -14.88 -4.16 15.84
N ALA A 64 -13.75 -3.82 16.46
CA ALA A 64 -12.43 -3.96 15.82
C ALA A 64 -12.07 -5.43 15.56
N ARG A 65 -12.28 -6.31 16.54
CA ARG A 65 -12.07 -7.77 16.40
C ARG A 65 -12.93 -8.37 15.30
N ALA A 66 -14.22 -8.03 15.25
CA ALA A 66 -15.14 -8.53 14.23
C ALA A 66 -14.69 -8.12 12.82
N ARG A 67 -14.22 -6.87 12.65
CA ARG A 67 -13.68 -6.37 11.38
C ARG A 67 -12.38 -7.08 10.98
N LEU A 68 -11.51 -7.38 11.94
CA LEU A 68 -10.27 -8.11 11.69
C LEU A 68 -10.48 -9.61 11.49
N ALA A 69 -11.52 -10.20 12.07
CA ALA A 69 -11.89 -11.59 11.85
C ALA A 69 -12.29 -11.88 10.38
N LEU A 70 -12.67 -10.83 9.63
CA LEU A 70 -12.87 -10.93 8.18
C LEU A 70 -11.56 -11.21 7.42
N LEU A 71 -10.40 -10.86 7.99
CA LEU A 71 -9.08 -11.11 7.41
C LEU A 71 -8.46 -12.42 7.89
N ASP A 72 -8.65 -12.73 9.18
CA ASP A 72 -8.15 -13.94 9.83
C ASP A 72 -9.13 -14.33 10.94
N PRO A 73 -10.06 -15.26 10.68
CA PRO A 73 -11.09 -15.65 11.64
C PRO A 73 -10.53 -16.44 12.83
N GLU A 74 -9.38 -17.10 12.65
CA GLU A 74 -8.74 -17.88 13.72
C GLU A 74 -7.96 -16.96 14.67
N GLN A 75 -7.28 -15.95 14.12
CA GLN A 75 -6.44 -15.03 14.87
C GLN A 75 -6.64 -13.58 14.42
N PRO A 76 -7.72 -12.90 14.84
CA PRO A 76 -8.02 -11.52 14.42
C PRO A 76 -6.94 -10.52 14.80
N ALA A 77 -6.12 -10.81 15.82
CA ALA A 77 -5.01 -9.94 16.21
C ALA A 77 -3.74 -10.08 15.36
N ARG A 78 -3.62 -11.18 14.60
CA ARG A 78 -2.42 -11.48 13.81
C ARG A 78 -2.13 -10.43 12.72
N PRO A 79 -3.11 -9.96 11.92
CA PRO A 79 -2.85 -8.94 10.90
C PRO A 79 -2.34 -7.61 11.48
N VAL A 80 -2.83 -7.21 12.66
CA VAL A 80 -2.38 -5.99 13.36
C VAL A 80 -0.94 -6.16 13.81
N ARG A 81 -0.61 -7.32 14.37
CA ARG A 81 0.75 -7.64 14.83
C ARG A 81 1.76 -7.63 13.68
N GLU A 82 1.45 -8.36 12.61
CA GLU A 82 2.32 -8.45 11.43
C GLU A 82 2.55 -7.06 10.83
N LEU A 83 1.49 -6.25 10.70
CA LEU A 83 1.62 -4.91 10.14
C LEU A 83 2.44 -3.96 11.02
N ALA A 84 2.22 -3.98 12.33
CA ALA A 84 3.01 -3.17 13.26
C ALA A 84 4.49 -3.52 13.20
N GLU A 85 4.84 -4.82 13.15
CA GLU A 85 6.23 -5.26 13.02
C GLU A 85 6.86 -4.85 11.69
N THR A 86 6.13 -4.97 10.58
CA THR A 86 6.58 -4.50 9.27
C THR A 86 6.86 -2.99 9.29
N LEU A 87 5.94 -2.18 9.81
CA LEU A 87 6.14 -0.73 9.88
C LEU A 87 7.30 -0.34 10.79
N ILE A 88 7.53 -1.06 11.89
CA ILE A 88 8.70 -0.83 12.76
C ILE A 88 10.00 -1.17 12.01
N ALA A 89 10.04 -2.27 11.26
CA ALA A 89 11.22 -2.71 10.53
C ALA A 89 11.55 -1.79 9.34
N GLU A 90 10.53 -1.27 8.66
CA GLU A 90 10.67 -0.39 7.48
C GLU A 90 10.84 1.09 7.84
N GLY A 91 10.70 1.47 9.12
CA GLY A 91 10.73 2.86 9.55
C GLY A 91 9.51 3.66 9.07
N GLY A 92 8.33 3.02 9.10
CA GLY A 92 7.05 3.62 8.78
C GLY A 92 6.67 4.79 9.69
N ARG A 93 5.53 5.41 9.42
CA ARG A 93 5.08 6.57 10.20
C ARG A 93 4.84 6.19 11.65
N GLU A 94 5.48 6.93 12.57
CA GLU A 94 5.40 6.65 14.00
C GLU A 94 3.96 6.72 14.56
N THR A 95 3.12 7.58 13.98
CA THR A 95 1.69 7.68 14.32
C THR A 95 0.94 6.38 14.00
N ASP A 96 1.16 5.80 12.82
CA ASP A 96 0.54 4.54 12.43
C ASP A 96 1.00 3.39 13.33
N ILE A 97 2.30 3.36 13.61
CA ILE A 97 2.90 2.36 14.49
C ILE A 97 2.22 2.43 15.86
N ARG A 98 2.11 3.63 16.47
CA ARG A 98 1.43 3.80 17.76
C ARG A 98 -0.03 3.37 17.71
N THR A 99 -0.78 3.77 16.69
CA THR A 99 -2.19 3.40 16.54
C THR A 99 -2.37 1.88 16.47
N LEU A 100 -1.52 1.18 15.70
CA LEU A 100 -1.55 -0.28 15.60
C LEU A 100 -1.10 -0.96 16.90
N VAL A 101 -0.08 -0.42 17.57
CA VAL A 101 0.43 -0.93 18.84
C VAL A 101 -0.61 -0.81 19.95
N HIS A 102 -1.37 0.29 20.03
CA HIS A 102 -2.48 0.42 20.98
C HIS A 102 -3.59 -0.58 20.73
N LEU A 103 -3.94 -0.83 19.46
CA LEU A 103 -4.92 -1.87 19.14
C LEU A 103 -4.38 -3.28 19.46
N ALA A 104 -3.11 -3.55 19.17
CA ALA A 104 -2.46 -4.82 19.51
C ALA A 104 -2.41 -5.05 21.03
N GLU A 105 -2.12 -4.00 21.80
CA GLU A 105 -2.15 -4.01 23.27
C GLU A 105 -3.55 -4.33 23.80
N ALA A 106 -4.58 -3.64 23.30
CA ALA A 106 -5.95 -3.90 23.68
C ALA A 106 -6.40 -5.34 23.37
N MET A 107 -5.87 -5.92 22.30
CA MET A 107 -6.10 -7.33 21.95
C MET A 107 -5.20 -8.33 22.69
N GLY A 108 -4.22 -7.88 23.48
CA GLY A 108 -3.25 -8.75 24.16
C GLY A 108 -2.24 -9.42 23.22
N ALA A 109 -2.00 -8.83 22.05
CA ALA A 109 -1.13 -9.36 21.00
C ALA A 109 0.19 -8.59 20.83
N THR A 110 0.60 -7.86 21.88
CA THR A 110 1.84 -7.08 21.94
C THR A 110 3.08 -7.94 21.74
N THR A 111 4.04 -7.44 20.94
CA THR A 111 5.36 -8.08 20.76
C THR A 111 6.50 -7.20 21.28
N PRO A 112 7.70 -7.77 21.52
CA PRO A 112 8.82 -7.03 22.08
C PRO A 112 9.26 -5.81 21.26
N SER A 113 9.09 -5.85 19.93
CA SER A 113 9.37 -4.74 19.02
C SER A 113 8.43 -3.55 19.21
N MET A 114 7.26 -3.75 19.82
CA MET A 114 6.25 -2.73 20.08
C MET A 114 6.47 -1.99 21.39
N LEU A 115 7.26 -2.54 22.32
CA LEU A 115 7.48 -1.97 23.65
C LEU A 115 7.93 -0.49 23.65
N PRO A 116 8.80 -0.03 22.73
CA PRO A 116 9.17 1.38 22.67
C PRO A 116 8.01 2.32 22.34
N TYR A 117 6.96 1.82 21.69
CA TYR A 117 5.84 2.61 21.17
C TYR A 117 4.63 2.64 22.12
N LEU A 118 4.61 1.81 23.18
CA LEU A 118 3.56 1.80 24.21
C LEU A 118 3.69 2.97 25.21
N GLY A 119 4.90 3.48 25.41
CA GLY A 119 5.21 4.54 26.38
C GLY A 119 5.04 5.97 25.86
N GLY A 120 4.72 6.14 24.58
CA GLY A 120 4.43 7.44 23.98
C GLY A 120 2.95 7.77 24.16
N THR A 121 2.61 8.53 25.19
CA THR A 121 1.29 9.15 25.29
C THR A 121 1.05 10.05 24.06
N PRO A 122 -0.19 10.15 23.54
CA PRO A 122 -0.52 10.99 22.40
C PRO A 122 -0.22 12.47 22.63
#